data_AF-A0A7Y6WU60-F1
#
_entry.id   AF-A0A7Y6WU60-F1
#
_cell.length_a   1.000
_cell.length_b   1.000
_cell.length_c   1.000
_cell.angle_alpha   90.00
_cell.angle_beta   90.00
_cell.angle_gamma   90.00
#
_symmetry.space_group_name_H-M   'P 1'
#
loop_
_entity.id
_entity.type
_entity.pdbx_description
1 polymer ?
#
loop_
_entity_poly.entity_id
_entity_poly.type
_entity_poly.pdbx_seq_one_letter_code
_entity_poly.pdbx_strand_id
1 'polypeptide(L)'
;MNNALTKIATAQAAAGGRYPRFGRYLLEVEVIRTKEGFKGDSAIAELKVRESEPLAGGETPSRPGETVDYVENLSDQKKGGGGRFKSFLMTLVGADEYEFANPAALKKFFDERQAGTHLLIRCEVFPKQLPAKEGHAGKVISGYRWSHVELNDEQLAQAEHARKASKLPALSDALA
;
A
#
# COMPACT_ATOMS: atom_id res chain seq x y z
N MET A 1 -36.40 -7.73 20.28
CA MET A 1 -34.99 -7.78 19.81
C MET A 1 -34.46 -6.35 19.78
N ASN A 2 -33.31 -6.06 20.39
CA ASN A 2 -32.85 -4.68 20.63
C ASN A 2 -32.33 -4.04 19.31
N ASN A 3 -32.99 -2.99 18.83
CA ASN A 3 -32.71 -2.31 17.57
C ASN A 3 -31.23 -1.84 17.45
N ALA A 4 -30.60 -1.49 18.58
CA ALA A 4 -29.19 -1.13 18.62
C ALA A 4 -28.25 -2.31 18.28
N LEU A 5 -28.54 -3.52 18.76
CA LEU A 5 -27.72 -4.70 18.48
C LEU A 5 -27.80 -5.12 17.01
N THR A 6 -28.99 -5.02 16.41
CA THR A 6 -29.17 -5.27 14.97
C THR A 6 -28.40 -4.26 14.14
N LYS A 7 -28.43 -2.97 14.49
CA LYS A 7 -27.65 -1.93 13.81
C LYS A 7 -26.14 -2.16 13.90
N ILE A 8 -25.64 -2.67 15.03
CA ILE A 8 -24.22 -3.02 15.19
C ILE A 8 -23.88 -4.25 14.34
N ALA A 9 -24.73 -5.28 14.37
CA ALA A 9 -24.49 -6.54 13.65
C ALA A 9 -24.53 -6.38 12.11
N THR A 10 -25.33 -5.44 11.61
CA THR A 10 -25.44 -5.18 10.17
C THR A 10 -24.58 -4.01 9.70
N ALA A 11 -23.98 -3.25 10.61
CA ALA A 11 -23.03 -2.22 10.25
C ALA A 11 -21.79 -2.87 9.64
N GLN A 12 -21.34 -2.30 8.52
CA GLN A 12 -20.01 -2.63 8.00
C GLN A 12 -18.99 -2.23 9.06
N ALA A 13 -18.15 -3.18 9.48
CA ALA A 13 -17.10 -2.90 10.44
C ALA A 13 -16.27 -1.71 9.94
N ALA A 14 -16.07 -0.72 10.81
CA ALA A 14 -15.20 0.40 10.48
C ALA A 14 -13.80 -0.15 10.24
N ALA A 15 -13.35 -0.11 8.98
CA ALA A 15 -11.95 -0.26 8.64
C ALA A 15 -11.23 1.00 9.15
N GLY A 16 -10.88 1.04 10.44
CA GLY A 16 -9.71 1.81 10.84
C GLY A 16 -8.53 1.38 9.96
N GLY A 17 -7.60 2.30 9.66
CA GLY A 17 -6.51 2.02 8.72
C GLY A 17 -5.86 0.67 9.03
N ARG A 18 -5.95 -0.26 8.08
CA ARG A 18 -5.52 -1.65 8.26
C ARG A 18 -4.02 -1.72 8.00
N TYR A 19 -3.21 -1.14 8.87
CA TYR A 19 -1.77 -1.11 8.63
C TYR A 19 -1.18 -2.52 8.74
N PRO A 20 -0.22 -2.88 7.87
CA PRO A 20 0.43 -4.17 7.98
C PRO A 20 1.18 -4.28 9.31
N ARG A 21 1.05 -5.44 9.97
CA ARG A 21 1.84 -5.77 11.17
C ARG A 21 3.31 -5.98 10.79
N PHE A 22 4.22 -6.08 11.76
CA PHE A 22 5.62 -6.38 11.45
C PHE A 22 5.77 -7.76 10.81
N GLY A 23 6.54 -7.83 9.72
CA GLY A 23 6.64 -9.03 8.90
C GLY A 23 7.28 -8.78 7.54
N ARG A 24 7.46 -9.85 6.78
CA ARG A 24 7.84 -9.82 5.36
C ARG A 24 6.67 -10.31 4.54
N TYR A 25 6.43 -9.64 3.43
CA TYR A 25 5.22 -9.83 2.64
C TYR A 25 5.51 -9.86 1.15
N LEU A 26 4.73 -10.69 0.44
CA LEU A 26 4.37 -10.43 -0.95
C LEU A 26 2.98 -9.80 -0.93
N LEU A 27 2.86 -8.61 -1.51
CA LEU A 27 1.63 -7.83 -1.54
C LEU A 27 1.18 -7.64 -2.98
N GLU A 28 -0.12 -7.76 -3.22
CA GLU A 28 -0.75 -7.39 -4.49
C GLU A 28 -1.51 -6.07 -4.31
N VAL A 29 -1.34 -5.13 -5.23
CA VAL A 29 -2.08 -3.86 -5.19
C VAL A 29 -3.52 -4.09 -5.61
N GLU A 30 -4.48 -3.75 -4.74
CA GLU A 30 -5.91 -3.75 -5.08
C GLU A 30 -6.28 -2.41 -5.75
N VAL A 31 -5.93 -1.29 -5.13
CA VAL A 31 -6.24 0.04 -5.66
C VAL A 31 -5.28 1.08 -5.10
N ILE A 32 -4.98 2.11 -5.90
CA ILE A 32 -4.23 3.29 -5.47
C ILE A 32 -5.14 4.52 -5.62
N ARG A 33 -5.28 5.28 -4.54
CA ARG A 33 -6.17 6.45 -4.51
C ARG A 33 -5.59 7.58 -3.66
N THR A 34 -6.06 8.79 -3.92
CA THR A 34 -5.90 9.91 -3.01
C THR A 34 -7.17 10.08 -2.17
N LYS A 35 -7.01 10.66 -1.00
CA LYS A 35 -8.12 11.07 -0.13
C LYS A 35 -7.81 12.45 0.43
N GLU A 36 -8.62 13.42 0.07
CA GLU A 36 -8.64 14.73 0.71
C GLU A 36 -9.31 14.62 2.08
N GLY A 37 -8.83 15.39 3.05
CA GLY A 37 -9.40 15.32 4.38
C GLY A 37 -8.91 16.40 5.33
N PHE A 38 -9.65 16.54 6.42
CA PHE A 38 -9.38 17.54 7.46
C PHE A 38 -7.97 17.45 8.08
N LYS A 39 -7.35 16.25 8.05
CA LYS A 39 -5.98 16.02 8.56
C LYS A 39 -4.89 16.13 7.49
N GLY A 40 -5.22 16.69 6.33
CA GLY A 40 -4.36 16.76 5.16
C GLY A 40 -4.67 15.66 4.14
N ASP A 41 -4.15 15.86 2.93
CA ASP A 41 -4.33 14.96 1.82
C ASP A 41 -3.49 13.71 2.02
N SER A 42 -4.03 12.56 1.65
CA SER A 42 -3.37 11.27 1.80
C SER A 42 -3.32 10.53 0.47
N ALA A 43 -2.20 9.87 0.20
CA ALA A 43 -2.14 8.80 -0.80
C ALA A 43 -2.26 7.45 -0.08
N ILE A 44 -3.07 6.57 -0.65
CA ILE A 44 -3.42 5.27 -0.08
C ILE A 44 -3.23 4.21 -1.16
N ALA A 45 -2.40 3.21 -0.86
CA ALA A 45 -2.40 1.94 -1.59
C ALA A 45 -3.08 0.89 -0.72
N GLU A 46 -4.17 0.30 -1.20
CA GLU A 46 -4.76 -0.89 -0.59
C GLU A 46 -4.09 -2.13 -1.19
N LEU A 47 -3.64 -3.02 -0.31
CA LEU A 47 -2.74 -4.11 -0.64
C LEU A 47 -3.30 -5.41 -0.07
N LYS A 48 -3.46 -6.43 -0.92
CA LYS A 48 -3.80 -7.78 -0.49
C LYS A 48 -2.55 -8.56 -0.13
N VAL A 49 -2.54 -9.18 1.04
CA VAL A 49 -1.44 -10.05 1.46
C VAL A 49 -1.51 -11.37 0.70
N ARG A 50 -0.50 -11.65 -0.14
CA ARG A 50 -0.36 -12.91 -0.89
C ARG A 50 0.48 -13.92 -0.11
N GLU A 51 1.61 -13.46 0.41
CA GLU A 51 2.53 -14.24 1.25
C GLU A 51 2.87 -13.44 2.51
N SER A 52 3.16 -14.14 3.60
CA SER A 52 3.46 -13.52 4.89
C SER A 52 4.42 -14.38 5.69
N GLU A 53 5.47 -13.74 6.21
CA GLU A 53 6.47 -14.35 7.08
C GLU A 53 6.72 -13.45 8.29
N PRO A 54 6.83 -14.02 9.51
CA PRO A 54 7.16 -13.25 10.70
C PRO A 54 8.61 -12.75 10.65
N LEU A 55 8.87 -11.61 11.30
CA LEU A 55 10.25 -11.24 11.66
C LEU A 55 10.74 -12.11 12.83
N ALA A 56 12.06 -12.30 12.93
CA ALA A 56 12.65 -13.00 14.06
C ALA A 56 12.26 -12.31 15.39
N GLY A 57 11.67 -13.07 16.32
CA GLY A 57 11.20 -12.55 17.61
C GLY A 57 10.00 -11.60 17.53
N GLY A 58 9.34 -11.51 16.37
CA GLY A 58 8.19 -10.63 16.14
C GLY A 58 6.85 -11.24 16.56
N GLU A 59 5.84 -10.37 16.64
CA GLU A 59 4.43 -10.75 16.78
C GLU A 59 3.90 -11.47 15.52
N THR A 60 2.64 -11.91 15.56
CA THR A 60 1.98 -12.51 14.40
C THR A 60 1.80 -11.49 13.26
N PRO A 61 2.34 -11.75 12.05
CA PRO A 61 2.23 -10.82 10.92
C PRO A 61 0.80 -10.74 10.37
N SER A 62 0.55 -9.82 9.43
CA SER A 62 -0.70 -9.79 8.67
C SER A 62 -0.87 -11.09 7.87
N ARG A 63 -2.06 -11.69 7.86
CA ARG A 63 -2.28 -13.03 7.31
C ARG A 63 -2.49 -12.99 5.79
N PRO A 64 -2.09 -14.03 5.03
CA PRO A 64 -2.49 -14.16 3.64
C PRO A 64 -4.01 -14.05 3.48
N GLY A 65 -4.44 -13.26 2.51
CA GLY A 65 -5.85 -12.91 2.26
C GLY A 65 -6.37 -11.69 3.02
N GLU A 66 -5.64 -11.16 4.02
CA GLU A 66 -5.98 -9.86 4.62
C GLU A 66 -5.68 -8.73 3.62
N THR A 67 -6.49 -7.68 3.64
CA THR A 67 -6.18 -6.39 2.98
C THR A 67 -5.60 -5.43 4.01
N VAL A 68 -4.49 -4.80 3.65
CA VAL A 68 -3.78 -3.80 4.44
C VAL A 68 -3.62 -2.49 3.66
N ASP A 69 -3.48 -1.37 4.36
CA ASP A 69 -3.36 -0.05 3.75
C ASP A 69 -1.94 0.51 3.99
N TYR A 70 -1.28 0.95 2.92
CA TYR A 70 -0.12 1.83 3.01
C TYR A 70 -0.57 3.27 2.77
N VAL A 71 -0.45 4.11 3.81
CA VAL A 71 -0.98 5.47 3.82
C VAL A 71 0.14 6.46 4.08
N GLU A 72 0.26 7.45 3.20
CA GLU A 72 1.19 8.56 3.37
C GLU A 72 0.44 9.90 3.33
N ASN A 73 0.72 10.76 4.31
CA ASN A 73 0.19 12.12 4.36
C ASN A 73 1.02 13.02 3.42
N LEU A 74 0.37 13.49 2.35
CA LEU A 74 0.98 14.33 1.31
C LEU A 74 1.17 15.78 1.77
N SER A 75 0.39 16.22 2.75
CA SER A 75 0.51 17.55 3.35
C SER A 75 1.65 17.64 4.39
N ASP A 76 2.18 16.51 4.87
CA ASP A 76 3.31 16.48 5.82
C ASP A 76 4.67 16.59 5.09
N GLN A 77 5.01 17.83 4.74
CA GLN A 77 6.27 18.17 4.08
C GLN A 77 7.51 17.88 4.94
N LYS A 78 7.38 17.95 6.28
CA LYS A 78 8.51 17.70 7.20
C LYS A 78 8.90 16.23 7.22
N LYS A 79 7.92 15.34 7.11
CA LYS A 79 8.17 13.90 7.05
C LYS A 79 8.38 13.42 5.62
N GLY A 80 8.04 14.18 4.59
CA GLY A 80 8.26 13.78 3.20
C GLY A 80 7.34 12.65 2.74
N GLY A 81 6.07 12.67 3.13
CA GLY A 81 5.11 11.62 2.77
C GLY A 81 4.96 11.42 1.25
N GLY A 82 4.95 12.51 0.49
CA GLY A 82 4.95 12.44 -0.99
C GLY A 82 6.17 11.71 -1.55
N GLY A 83 7.36 11.94 -0.99
CA GLY A 83 8.59 11.23 -1.40
C GLY A 83 8.54 9.74 -1.07
N ARG A 84 8.01 9.36 0.10
CA ARG A 84 7.82 7.96 0.47
C ARG A 84 6.81 7.24 -0.42
N PHE A 85 5.72 7.90 -0.79
CA PHE A 85 4.74 7.30 -1.70
C PHE A 85 5.27 7.22 -3.13
N LYS A 86 6.02 8.23 -3.59
CA LYS A 86 6.74 8.19 -4.88
C LYS A 86 7.71 7.00 -4.94
N SER A 87 8.52 6.79 -3.89
CA SER A 87 9.44 5.65 -3.80
C SER A 87 8.72 4.30 -3.85
N PHE A 88 7.54 4.19 -3.22
CA PHE A 88 6.69 3.00 -3.34
C PHE A 88 6.27 2.76 -4.80
N LEU A 89 5.75 3.78 -5.50
CA LEU A 89 5.31 3.62 -6.89
C LEU A 89 6.46 3.29 -7.84
N MET A 90 7.60 3.95 -7.68
CA MET A 90 8.82 3.64 -8.44
C MET A 90 9.24 2.19 -8.24
N THR A 91 9.27 1.73 -7.00
CA THR A 91 9.63 0.33 -6.68
C THR A 91 8.60 -0.66 -7.21
N LEU A 92 7.31 -0.30 -7.21
CA LEU A 92 6.24 -1.14 -7.71
C LEU A 92 6.45 -1.49 -9.19
N VAL A 93 6.84 -0.51 -10.02
CA VAL A 93 7.00 -0.71 -11.46
C VAL A 93 8.46 -0.85 -11.92
N GLY A 94 9.41 -0.89 -10.98
CA GLY A 94 10.83 -1.06 -11.30
C GLY A 94 11.44 0.14 -12.05
N ALA A 95 10.95 1.35 -11.76
CA ALA A 95 11.30 2.57 -12.48
C ALA A 95 12.23 3.49 -11.69
N ASP A 96 12.93 4.35 -12.41
CA ASP A 96 13.85 5.33 -11.87
C ASP A 96 13.16 6.65 -11.50
N GLU A 97 13.84 7.46 -10.69
CA GLU A 97 13.26 8.68 -10.14
C GLU A 97 12.87 9.70 -11.21
N TYR A 98 13.64 9.77 -12.30
CA TYR A 98 13.43 10.73 -13.38
C TYR A 98 12.13 10.46 -14.14
N GLU A 99 11.69 9.20 -14.23
CA GLU A 99 10.42 8.82 -14.87
C GLU A 99 9.21 9.33 -14.07
N PHE A 100 9.41 9.58 -12.78
CA PHE A 100 8.41 10.08 -11.83
C PHE A 100 8.57 11.58 -11.52
N ALA A 101 9.40 12.30 -12.28
CA ALA A 101 9.58 13.74 -12.13
C ALA A 101 8.39 14.55 -12.68
N ASN A 102 7.54 13.95 -13.52
CA ASN A 102 6.37 14.59 -14.12
C ASN A 102 5.06 14.08 -13.46
N PRO A 103 4.19 14.98 -12.93
CA PRO A 103 2.88 14.58 -12.40
C PRO A 103 2.01 13.77 -13.38
N ALA A 104 2.15 13.99 -14.69
CA ALA A 104 1.41 13.21 -15.69
C ALA A 104 1.78 11.71 -15.64
N ALA A 105 3.05 11.38 -15.33
CA ALA A 105 3.50 10.00 -15.20
C ALA A 105 2.92 9.31 -13.95
N LEU A 106 2.54 10.08 -12.94
CA LEU A 106 1.89 9.59 -11.72
C LEU A 106 0.38 9.38 -11.91
N LYS A 107 -0.26 10.20 -12.76
CA LYS A 107 -1.73 10.21 -12.93
C LYS A 107 -2.31 8.82 -13.22
N LYS A 108 -1.63 8.02 -14.06
CA LYS A 108 -2.04 6.66 -14.45
C LYS A 108 -2.23 5.68 -13.28
N PHE A 109 -1.62 5.94 -12.12
CA PHE A 109 -1.81 5.11 -10.93
C PHE A 109 -3.09 5.44 -10.16
N PHE A 110 -3.62 6.66 -10.31
CA PHE A 110 -4.75 7.17 -9.52
C PHE A 110 -6.03 7.34 -10.34
N ASP A 111 -5.91 7.40 -11.66
CA ASP A 111 -7.04 7.56 -12.57
C ASP A 111 -7.67 6.20 -12.96
N GLU A 112 -8.51 6.20 -13.99
CA GLU A 112 -9.20 5.03 -14.51
C GLU A 112 -8.27 3.89 -14.98
N ARG A 113 -6.99 4.20 -15.25
CA ARG A 113 -6.03 3.19 -15.70
C ARG A 113 -5.59 2.26 -14.57
N GLN A 114 -5.57 2.76 -13.34
CA GLN A 114 -5.12 2.05 -12.14
C GLN A 114 -3.88 1.20 -12.44
N ALA A 115 -2.82 1.85 -12.92
CA ALA A 115 -1.64 1.18 -13.49
C ALA A 115 -0.90 0.27 -12.49
N GLY A 116 -1.10 0.49 -11.19
CA GLY A 116 -0.53 -0.38 -10.15
C GLY A 116 -1.37 -1.61 -9.81
N THR A 117 -2.67 -1.61 -10.12
CA THR A 117 -3.59 -2.69 -9.70
C THR A 117 -3.21 -4.04 -10.32
N HIS A 118 -3.24 -5.07 -9.46
CA HIS A 118 -2.77 -6.45 -9.70
C HIS A 118 -1.26 -6.63 -9.86
N LEU A 119 -0.46 -5.58 -9.69
CA LEU A 119 1.00 -5.74 -9.58
C LEU A 119 1.40 -6.24 -8.20
N LEU A 120 2.50 -6.98 -8.18
CA LEU A 120 3.11 -7.52 -6.97
C LEU A 120 4.25 -6.62 -6.48
N ILE A 121 4.40 -6.53 -5.17
CA ILE A 121 5.53 -5.85 -4.52
C ILE A 121 5.93 -6.59 -3.26
N ARG A 122 7.24 -6.68 -2.99
CA ARG A 122 7.74 -7.20 -1.72
C ARG A 122 7.91 -6.07 -0.72
N CYS A 123 7.59 -6.37 0.54
CA CYS A 123 7.72 -5.43 1.63
C CYS A 123 8.26 -6.11 2.89
N GLU A 124 9.25 -5.50 3.52
CA GLU A 124 9.55 -5.74 4.94
C GLU A 124 8.99 -4.58 5.77
N VAL A 125 8.11 -4.89 6.71
CA VAL A 125 7.59 -3.94 7.70
C VAL A 125 8.29 -4.23 9.02
N PHE A 126 9.15 -3.32 9.46
CA PHE A 126 10.06 -3.52 10.60
C PHE A 126 9.84 -2.48 11.71
N PRO A 127 10.10 -2.81 12.98
CA PRO A 127 10.06 -1.83 14.06
C PRO A 127 11.19 -0.82 13.90
N LYS A 128 10.84 0.46 13.81
CA LYS A 128 11.79 1.58 13.80
C LYS A 128 11.67 2.33 15.11
N GLN A 129 12.71 2.27 15.92
CA GLN A 129 12.82 3.03 17.15
C GLN A 129 13.12 4.50 16.82
N LEU A 130 12.21 5.40 17.20
CA LEU A 130 12.49 6.83 17.14
C LEU A 130 13.45 7.24 18.28
N PRO A 131 14.27 8.28 18.09
CA PRO A 131 15.10 8.80 19.17
C PRO A 131 14.23 9.32 20.32
N ALA A 132 14.79 9.28 21.53
CA ALA A 132 14.20 9.93 22.69
C ALA A 132 14.07 11.44 22.43
N LYS A 133 12.99 12.05 22.91
CA LYS A 133 12.76 13.48 22.78
C LYS A 133 12.26 14.04 24.11
N GLU A 134 12.88 15.12 24.58
CA GLU A 134 12.47 15.85 25.78
C GLU A 134 12.35 14.95 27.03
N GLY A 135 13.28 14.01 27.22
CA GLY A 135 13.29 13.08 28.37
C GLY A 135 12.31 11.90 28.26
N HIS A 136 11.51 11.83 27.19
CA HIS A 136 10.63 10.68 26.94
C HIS A 136 11.32 9.63 26.05
N ALA A 137 11.16 8.36 26.43
CA ALA A 137 11.55 7.23 25.58
C ALA A 137 10.90 7.39 24.19
N GLY A 138 11.69 7.16 23.14
CA GLY A 138 11.19 7.27 21.78
C GLY A 138 10.12 6.22 21.49
N LYS A 139 9.22 6.53 20.55
CA LYS A 139 8.17 5.59 20.14
C LYS A 139 8.72 4.60 19.12
N VAL A 140 8.25 3.35 19.18
CA VAL A 140 8.41 2.40 18.08
C VAL A 140 7.34 2.70 17.03
N ILE A 141 7.75 2.87 15.78
CA ILE A 141 6.87 3.05 14.62
C ILE A 141 7.16 1.98 13.58
N SER A 142 6.28 1.84 12.58
CA SER A 142 6.55 0.99 11.41
C SER A 142 7.52 1.68 10.45
N GLY A 143 8.60 1.01 10.10
CA GLY A 143 9.41 1.27 8.92
C GLY A 143 9.01 0.33 7.78
N TYR A 144 9.19 0.79 6.55
CA TYR A 144 8.88 0.03 5.34
C TYR A 144 10.14 -0.07 4.47
N ARG A 145 10.44 -1.28 3.98
CA ARG A 145 11.44 -1.50 2.94
C ARG A 145 10.76 -2.21 1.78
N TRP A 146 10.64 -1.49 0.67
CA TRP A 146 10.03 -2.00 -0.56
C TRP A 146 11.07 -2.69 -1.43
N SER A 147 10.65 -3.68 -2.20
CA SER A 147 11.48 -4.33 -3.21
C SER A 147 10.62 -4.68 -4.41
N HIS A 148 11.14 -4.37 -5.60
CA HIS A 148 10.47 -4.66 -6.86
C HIS A 148 10.30 -6.17 -7.05
N VAL A 149 9.22 -6.55 -7.72
CA VAL A 149 8.96 -7.94 -8.14
C VAL A 149 8.85 -7.94 -9.65
N GLU A 150 9.84 -8.52 -10.30
CA GLU A 150 9.76 -8.83 -11.72
C GLU A 150 8.81 -10.01 -11.89
N LEU A 151 7.70 -9.78 -12.60
CA LEU A 151 6.71 -10.82 -12.86
C LEU A 151 7.23 -11.77 -13.92
N ASN A 152 7.17 -13.08 -13.66
CA ASN A 152 7.36 -14.07 -14.72
C ASN A 152 6.14 -14.14 -15.66
N ASP A 153 6.25 -14.88 -16.76
CA ASP A 153 5.18 -15.00 -17.77
C ASP A 153 3.84 -15.47 -17.18
N GLU A 154 3.86 -16.39 -16.22
CA GLU A 154 2.65 -16.89 -15.56
C GLU A 154 2.00 -15.80 -14.70
N GLN A 155 2.79 -15.11 -13.89
CA GLN A 155 2.33 -14.02 -13.03
C GLN A 155 1.82 -12.84 -13.86
N LEU A 156 2.48 -12.53 -14.98
CA LEU A 156 2.04 -11.52 -15.91
C LEU A 156 0.69 -11.90 -16.55
N ALA A 157 0.54 -13.15 -16.99
CA ALA A 157 -0.73 -13.65 -17.53
C ALA A 157 -1.86 -13.61 -16.48
N GLN A 158 -1.57 -13.94 -15.22
CA GLN A 158 -2.52 -13.84 -14.12
C GLN A 158 -2.92 -12.39 -13.86
N ALA A 159 -1.97 -11.45 -13.86
CA ALA A 159 -2.23 -10.03 -13.70
C ALA A 159 -3.11 -9.51 -14.85
N GLU A 160 -2.80 -9.85 -16.11
CA GLU A 160 -3.60 -9.45 -17.27
C GLU A 160 -5.02 -10.02 -17.22
N HIS A 161 -5.16 -11.29 -16.84
CA HIS A 161 -6.48 -11.91 -16.65
C HIS A 161 -7.28 -11.18 -15.55
N ALA A 162 -6.66 -10.86 -14.42
CA ALA A 162 -7.30 -10.13 -13.33
C ALA A 162 -7.69 -8.70 -13.74
N ARG A 163 -6.79 -7.99 -14.44
CA ARG A 163 -7.07 -6.64 -14.98
C ARG A 163 -8.27 -6.66 -15.93
N LYS A 164 -8.34 -7.64 -16.84
CA LYS A 164 -9.49 -7.82 -17.73
C LYS A 164 -10.78 -8.08 -16.95
N ALA A 165 -10.75 -8.93 -15.93
CA ALA A 165 -11.92 -9.19 -15.07
C ALA A 165 -12.37 -7.93 -14.31
N SER A 166 -11.42 -7.09 -13.91
CA SER A 166 -11.65 -5.78 -13.29
C SER A 166 -12.01 -4.67 -14.28
N LYS A 167 -12.12 -4.97 -15.59
CA LYS A 167 -12.38 -4.02 -16.68
C LYS A 167 -11.33 -2.89 -16.79
N LEU A 168 -10.10 -3.18 -16.39
CA LEU A 168 -8.95 -2.29 -16.53
C LEU A 168 -8.29 -2.49 -17.90
N PRO A 169 -7.61 -1.47 -18.44
CA PRO A 169 -6.80 -1.62 -19.64
C PRO A 169 -5.66 -2.64 -19.42
N ALA A 170 -5.15 -3.20 -20.51
CA ALA A 170 -3.96 -4.06 -20.49
C ALA A 170 -2.81 -3.37 -19.74
N LEU A 171 -1.93 -4.14 -19.11
CA LEU A 171 -0.87 -3.57 -18.27
C LEU A 171 0.06 -2.66 -19.06
N SER A 172 0.42 -3.05 -20.29
CA SER A 172 1.24 -2.22 -21.19
C SER A 172 0.61 -0.86 -21.46
N ASP A 173 -0.70 -0.82 -21.71
CA ASP A 173 -1.44 0.41 -22.03
C ASP A 173 -1.65 1.27 -20.78
N ALA A 174 -1.81 0.63 -19.62
CA ALA A 174 -1.93 1.32 -18.36
C ALA A 174 -0.62 2.01 -17.96
N LEU A 175 0.53 1.39 -18.29
CA LEU A 175 1.85 1.90 -17.98
C LEU A 175 2.41 2.88 -19.01
N ALA A 176 1.89 2.91 -20.25
CA ALA A 176 2.28 3.85 -21.30
C ALA A 176 1.84 5.30 -21.00
#